data_AF-A0A9P7RQH0-F1
#
_entry.id   AF-A0A9P7RQH0-F1
#
_cell.length_a   1.000
_cell.length_b   1.000
_cell.length_c   1.000
_cell.angle_alpha   90.00
_cell.angle_beta   90.00
_cell.angle_gamma   90.00
#
_symmetry.space_group_name_H-M   'P 1'
#
loop_
_entity.id
_entity.type
_entity.pdbx_description
1 polymer ?
#
loop_
_entity_poly.entity_id
_entity_poly.type
_entity_poly.pdbx_seq_one_letter_code
_entity_poly.pdbx_strand_id
1 'polypeptide(L)'
;MDRIGRQVCEFLLQFIEKEKIPKASDDLRRGGIAVMGWFIGACSAMALFSDADLVPRRTHAILEQYVKDLVLTDPPYLCFGFKMPDIRYYDTWTDPDLKTPQEKVQKFSVWVSSFFDHPNPDSGDVRDMDLTAKQGGNATVAKWTSKEFERYFSEGAAVRSDFPMYTEPMQTTLRELTEQVFYDESLIKSHFPHLKVTVVYGTRTTWRSLWGSKELQRSYDERLSKGMKARPLRSYKISGANHFLHWEDPKLLLEKVAEGIRGPNGTHFRGT
;
A
#
# COMPACT_ATOMS: atom_id res chain seq x y z
N MET A 1 12.12 4.14 9.16
CA MET A 1 11.74 4.07 7.74
C MET A 1 12.93 4.27 6.82
N ASP A 2 13.82 5.20 7.12
CA ASP A 2 15.03 5.55 6.35
C ASP A 2 15.88 4.36 5.89
N ARG A 3 16.15 3.42 6.79
CA ARG A 3 16.90 2.20 6.46
C ARG A 3 16.21 1.38 5.35
N ILE A 4 14.89 1.28 5.40
CA ILE A 4 14.11 0.58 4.36
C ILE A 4 14.19 1.36 3.04
N GLY A 5 14.07 2.69 3.08
CA GLY A 5 14.24 3.54 1.90
C GLY A 5 15.61 3.34 1.22
N ARG A 6 16.69 3.28 2.01
CA ARG A 6 18.05 2.98 1.51
C ARG A 6 18.15 1.57 0.92
N GLN A 7 17.57 0.56 1.57
CA GLN A 7 17.57 -0.80 1.05
C GLN A 7 16.81 -0.94 -0.27
N VAL A 8 15.66 -0.28 -0.41
CA VAL A 8 14.91 -0.24 -1.68
C VAL A 8 15.76 0.45 -2.76
N CYS A 9 16.39 1.57 -2.44
CA CYS A 9 17.30 2.27 -3.35
C CYS A 9 18.46 1.38 -3.83
N GLU A 10 19.17 0.72 -2.91
CA GLU A 10 20.28 -0.19 -3.23
C GLU A 10 19.83 -1.39 -4.06
N PHE A 11 18.66 -1.96 -3.74
CA PHE A 11 18.07 -3.04 -4.51
C PHE A 11 17.78 -2.59 -5.95
N LEU A 12 17.14 -1.44 -6.13
CA LEU A 12 16.80 -0.91 -7.46
C LEU A 12 18.04 -0.64 -8.30
N LEU A 13 19.09 -0.06 -7.72
CA LEU A 13 20.37 0.13 -8.42
C LEU A 13 20.95 -1.19 -8.93
N GLN A 14 21.04 -2.20 -8.06
CA GLN A 14 21.56 -3.50 -8.44
C GLN A 14 20.69 -4.18 -9.49
N PHE A 15 19.37 -4.05 -9.36
CA PHE A 15 18.41 -4.62 -10.29
C PHE A 15 18.53 -3.99 -11.69
N ILE A 16 18.65 -2.66 -11.77
CA ILE A 16 18.92 -1.93 -13.02
C ILE A 16 20.20 -2.45 -13.69
N GLU A 17 21.28 -2.58 -12.91
CA GLU A 17 22.59 -3.00 -13.44
C GLU A 17 22.59 -4.45 -13.90
N LYS A 18 22.01 -5.36 -13.12
CA LYS A 18 22.02 -6.81 -13.37
C LYS A 18 21.07 -7.19 -14.49
N GLU A 19 19.83 -6.73 -14.42
CA GLU A 19 18.77 -7.11 -15.36
C GLU A 19 18.72 -6.23 -16.61
N LYS A 20 19.63 -5.25 -16.71
CA LYS A 20 19.73 -4.32 -17.85
C LYS A 20 18.40 -3.64 -18.15
N ILE A 21 17.74 -3.19 -17.09
CA ILE A 21 16.43 -2.54 -17.19
C ILE A 21 16.55 -1.33 -18.12
N PRO A 22 15.66 -1.16 -19.11
CA PRO A 22 15.66 0.03 -19.95
C PRO A 22 15.20 1.25 -19.14
N LYS A 23 15.81 2.41 -19.41
CA LYS A 23 15.36 3.70 -18.87
C LYS A 23 13.89 3.96 -19.23
N ALA A 24 13.23 4.79 -18.42
CA ALA A 24 11.94 5.32 -18.80
C ALA A 24 12.09 6.17 -20.07
N SER A 25 11.16 6.04 -21.00
CA SER A 25 11.06 6.96 -22.15
C SER A 25 10.62 8.35 -21.69
N ASP A 26 10.86 9.37 -22.52
CA ASP A 26 10.50 10.77 -22.21
C ASP A 26 9.00 10.96 -21.93
N ASP A 27 8.14 10.15 -22.57
CA ASP A 27 6.69 10.13 -22.35
C ASP A 27 6.26 9.25 -21.15
N LEU A 28 7.23 8.61 -20.48
CA LEU A 28 7.05 7.69 -19.34
C LEU A 28 6.15 6.48 -19.61
N ARG A 29 5.91 6.15 -20.89
CA ARG A 29 5.04 5.03 -21.30
C ARG A 29 5.77 3.72 -21.51
N ARG A 30 7.09 3.74 -21.73
CA ARG A 30 7.92 2.57 -22.00
C ARG A 30 9.13 2.56 -21.07
N GLY A 31 9.61 1.36 -20.75
CA GLY A 31 10.73 1.16 -19.84
C GLY A 31 10.48 1.69 -18.43
N GLY A 32 11.56 1.78 -17.65
CA GLY A 32 11.53 2.20 -16.27
C GLY A 32 11.00 1.15 -15.29
N ILE A 33 10.77 1.57 -14.06
CA ILE A 33 10.40 0.75 -12.91
C ILE A 33 9.22 1.40 -12.19
N ALA A 34 8.26 0.56 -11.82
CA ALA A 34 7.23 0.89 -10.84
C ALA A 34 7.56 0.18 -9.52
N VAL A 35 7.59 0.91 -8.41
CA VAL A 35 7.79 0.35 -7.07
C VAL A 35 6.42 0.04 -6.49
N MET A 36 6.16 -1.23 -6.19
CA MET A 36 4.86 -1.70 -5.71
C MET A 36 4.94 -2.23 -4.29
N GLY A 37 4.04 -1.79 -3.42
CA GLY A 37 3.84 -2.33 -2.09
C GLY A 37 2.44 -2.93 -1.95
N TRP A 38 2.34 -4.08 -1.28
CA TRP A 38 1.07 -4.70 -0.90
C TRP A 38 0.90 -4.62 0.62
N PHE A 39 -0.31 -4.27 1.07
CA PHE A 39 -0.65 -4.16 2.48
C PHE A 39 0.35 -3.25 3.22
N ILE A 40 0.92 -3.70 4.35
CA ILE A 40 1.93 -2.96 5.13
C ILE A 40 3.23 -2.72 4.34
N GLY A 41 3.50 -3.52 3.30
CA GLY A 41 4.60 -3.28 2.36
C GLY A 41 4.47 -1.96 1.60
N ALA A 42 3.29 -1.34 1.58
CA ALA A 42 3.10 0.04 1.09
C ALA A 42 3.99 1.05 1.85
N CYS A 43 4.20 0.89 3.15
CA CYS A 43 5.13 1.71 3.93
C CYS A 43 6.54 1.65 3.34
N SER A 44 7.02 0.45 3.04
CA SER A 44 8.34 0.20 2.47
C SER A 44 8.47 0.77 1.07
N ALA A 45 7.43 0.64 0.24
CA ALA A 45 7.40 1.21 -1.10
C ALA A 45 7.43 2.75 -1.07
N MET A 46 6.74 3.37 -0.11
CA MET A 46 6.73 4.82 0.08
C MET A 46 8.05 5.37 0.62
N ALA A 47 8.80 4.59 1.41
CA ALA A 47 10.01 5.03 2.09
C ALA A 47 11.11 5.60 1.18
N LEU A 48 11.17 5.17 -0.08
CA LEU A 48 12.13 5.70 -1.07
C LEU A 48 11.86 7.19 -1.40
N PHE A 49 10.62 7.63 -1.25
CA PHE A 49 10.13 8.91 -1.75
C PHE A 49 9.93 9.96 -0.66
N SER A 50 10.22 9.63 0.60
CA SER A 50 9.88 10.46 1.76
C SER A 50 10.96 11.45 2.19
N ASP A 51 12.21 11.25 1.76
CA ASP A 51 13.31 12.13 2.11
C ASP A 51 14.40 12.12 1.02
N ALA A 52 14.74 13.30 0.51
CA ALA A 52 15.72 13.51 -0.55
C ALA A 52 17.16 13.23 -0.09
N ASP A 53 17.44 13.34 1.21
CA ASP A 53 18.77 13.13 1.79
C ASP A 53 19.05 11.64 2.10
N LEU A 54 18.05 10.77 1.95
CA LEU A 54 18.24 9.31 2.08
C LEU A 54 19.17 8.75 1.01
N VAL A 55 19.15 9.33 -0.19
CA VAL A 55 19.82 8.77 -1.36
C VAL A 55 20.93 9.72 -1.82
N PRO A 56 22.19 9.26 -1.95
CA PRO A 56 23.25 10.11 -2.49
C PRO A 56 22.87 10.68 -3.86
N ARG A 57 23.16 11.97 -4.10
CA ARG A 57 22.75 12.68 -5.33
C ARG A 57 23.05 11.92 -6.63
N ARG A 58 24.23 11.28 -6.72
CA ARG A 58 24.62 10.46 -7.87
C ARG A 58 23.68 9.27 -8.07
N THR A 59 23.31 8.60 -6.98
CA THR A 59 22.37 7.48 -6.99
C THR A 59 20.97 7.95 -7.37
N HIS A 60 20.50 9.06 -6.80
CA HIS A 60 19.21 9.64 -7.17
C HIS A 60 19.15 9.96 -8.66
N ALA A 61 20.17 10.62 -9.22
CA ALA A 61 20.23 10.96 -10.63
C ALA A 61 20.19 9.72 -11.56
N ILE A 62 20.66 8.56 -11.10
CA ILE A 62 20.48 7.30 -11.83
C ILE A 62 19.04 6.85 -11.70
N LEU A 63 18.54 6.68 -10.47
CA LEU A 63 17.21 6.14 -10.20
C LEU A 63 16.09 6.97 -10.83
N GLU A 64 16.21 8.30 -10.88
CA GLU A 64 15.23 9.21 -11.48
C GLU A 64 14.98 8.91 -12.97
N GLN A 65 15.96 8.32 -13.67
CA GLN A 65 15.82 7.91 -15.08
C GLN A 65 15.02 6.59 -15.24
N TYR A 66 14.76 5.86 -14.15
CA TYR A 66 14.09 4.56 -14.17
C TYR A 66 12.79 4.58 -13.39
N VAL A 67 12.80 5.06 -12.15
CA VAL A 67 11.67 4.99 -11.23
C VAL A 67 10.64 6.07 -11.58
N LYS A 68 9.45 5.63 -11.99
CA LYS A 68 8.41 6.52 -12.52
C LYS A 68 7.04 6.37 -11.88
N ASP A 69 6.78 5.25 -11.20
CA ASP A 69 5.48 4.99 -10.57
C ASP A 69 5.66 4.37 -9.18
N LEU A 70 4.78 4.77 -8.26
CA LEU A 70 4.54 4.12 -6.98
C LEU A 70 3.16 3.46 -7.04
N VAL A 71 3.09 2.18 -6.71
CA VAL A 71 1.85 1.40 -6.72
C VAL A 71 1.58 0.88 -5.32
N LEU A 72 0.42 1.23 -4.75
CA LEU A 72 -0.03 0.77 -3.44
C LEU A 72 -1.22 -0.16 -3.64
N THR A 73 -1.04 -1.44 -3.33
CA THR A 73 -2.08 -2.46 -3.46
C THR A 73 -2.64 -2.79 -2.08
N ASP A 74 -3.92 -2.46 -1.92
CA ASP A 74 -4.72 -2.68 -0.74
C ASP A 74 -4.08 -2.24 0.60
N PRO A 75 -3.55 -0.99 0.68
CA PRO A 75 -2.85 -0.51 1.88
C PRO A 75 -3.82 -0.25 3.04
N PRO A 76 -3.53 -0.72 4.27
CA PRO A 76 -4.31 -0.38 5.45
C PRO A 76 -4.12 1.09 5.85
N TYR A 77 -5.09 1.66 6.56
CA TYR A 77 -5.02 3.02 7.10
C TYR A 77 -3.74 3.29 7.91
N LEU A 78 -3.20 2.24 8.54
CA LEU A 78 -1.95 2.26 9.31
C LEU A 78 -0.74 2.63 8.47
N CYS A 79 -0.74 2.35 7.17
CA CYS A 79 0.35 2.78 6.27
C CYS A 79 0.45 4.29 6.15
N PHE A 80 -0.67 4.98 6.39
CA PHE A 80 -0.78 6.43 6.23
C PHE A 80 -0.71 7.19 7.57
N GLY A 81 -0.54 6.46 8.67
CA GLY A 81 -0.62 7.01 10.03
C GLY A 81 -1.99 7.65 10.33
N PHE A 82 -3.07 7.17 9.70
CA PHE A 82 -4.40 7.67 10.01
C PHE A 82 -4.85 7.18 11.39
N LYS A 83 -5.50 8.07 12.15
CA LYS A 83 -6.02 7.72 13.48
C LYS A 83 -7.43 7.15 13.34
N MET A 84 -7.61 5.93 13.82
CA MET A 84 -8.94 5.34 13.91
C MET A 84 -9.85 6.20 14.80
N PRO A 85 -11.11 6.43 14.39
CA PRO A 85 -12.13 6.95 15.29
C PRO A 85 -12.29 6.05 16.53
N ASP A 86 -12.72 6.63 17.64
CA ASP A 86 -13.02 5.89 18.87
C ASP A 86 -14.30 5.06 18.69
N ILE A 87 -14.15 3.88 18.10
CA ILE A 87 -15.20 2.91 17.86
C ILE A 87 -14.69 1.50 18.15
N ARG A 88 -15.60 0.59 18.50
CA ARG A 88 -15.26 -0.81 18.71
C ARG A 88 -15.06 -1.51 17.37
N TYR A 89 -13.90 -2.16 17.20
CA TYR A 89 -13.58 -3.01 16.06
C TYR A 89 -12.89 -4.29 16.54
N TYR A 90 -12.92 -5.32 15.70
CA TYR A 90 -12.16 -6.54 15.93
C TYR A 90 -10.68 -6.35 15.60
N ASP A 91 -9.82 -6.79 16.51
CA ASP A 91 -8.38 -6.90 16.29
C ASP A 91 -7.90 -8.28 16.75
N THR A 92 -7.32 -9.04 15.82
CA THR A 92 -6.81 -10.38 16.09
C THR A 92 -5.66 -10.36 17.11
N TRP A 93 -4.88 -9.28 17.19
CA TRP A 93 -3.73 -9.21 18.08
C TRP A 93 -4.12 -9.04 19.55
N THR A 94 -5.32 -8.51 19.82
CA THR A 94 -5.88 -8.28 21.16
C THR A 94 -7.06 -9.19 21.50
N ASP A 95 -7.39 -10.13 20.62
CA ASP A 95 -8.43 -11.13 20.84
C ASP A 95 -8.09 -11.99 22.09
N PRO A 96 -8.91 -11.94 23.16
CA PRO A 96 -8.62 -12.64 24.41
C PRO A 96 -8.73 -14.15 24.28
N ASP A 97 -9.42 -14.67 23.26
CA ASP A 97 -9.60 -16.11 23.06
C ASP A 97 -8.36 -16.77 22.45
N LEU A 98 -7.48 -15.99 21.82
CA LEU A 98 -6.23 -16.47 21.22
C LEU A 98 -5.09 -16.42 22.24
N LYS A 99 -4.66 -17.59 22.71
CA LYS A 99 -3.73 -17.73 23.86
C LYS A 99 -2.27 -17.71 23.44
N THR A 100 -1.96 -18.11 22.21
CA THR A 100 -0.59 -18.23 21.71
C THR A 100 -0.32 -17.29 20.53
N PRO A 101 0.94 -16.89 20.28
CA PRO A 101 1.31 -16.13 19.09
C PRO A 101 0.92 -16.83 17.79
N GLN A 102 1.08 -18.16 17.74
CA GLN A 102 0.74 -18.96 16.57
C GLN A 102 -0.76 -18.94 16.25
N GLU A 103 -1.63 -19.05 17.27
CA GLU A 103 -3.09 -18.92 17.09
C GLU A 103 -3.46 -17.52 16.55
N LYS A 104 -2.80 -16.46 17.04
CA LYS A 104 -3.01 -15.09 16.54
C LYS A 104 -2.60 -14.95 15.08
N VAL A 105 -1.43 -15.46 14.71
CA VAL A 105 -0.96 -15.47 13.33
C VAL A 105 -1.91 -16.23 12.42
N GLN A 106 -2.31 -17.45 12.80
CA GLN A 106 -3.22 -18.26 11.99
C GLN A 106 -4.58 -17.59 11.83
N LYS A 107 -5.16 -17.08 12.93
CA LYS A 107 -6.43 -16.35 12.89
C LYS A 107 -6.31 -15.09 12.03
N PHE A 108 -5.19 -14.37 12.12
CA PHE A 108 -4.94 -13.15 11.37
C PHE A 108 -4.84 -13.46 9.88
N SER A 109 -4.10 -14.50 9.49
CA SER A 109 -3.96 -14.92 8.10
C SER A 109 -5.30 -15.30 7.46
N VAL A 110 -6.19 -15.99 8.19
CA VAL A 110 -7.54 -16.29 7.70
C VAL A 110 -8.41 -15.03 7.67
N TRP A 111 -8.36 -14.19 8.71
CA TRP A 111 -9.13 -12.95 8.79
C TRP A 111 -8.75 -11.99 7.67
N VAL A 112 -7.47 -11.69 7.51
CA VAL A 112 -6.95 -10.72 6.54
C VAL A 112 -7.19 -11.18 5.10
N SER A 113 -7.33 -12.49 4.86
CA SER A 113 -7.64 -13.06 3.54
C SER A 113 -9.12 -13.38 3.32
N SER A 114 -9.99 -13.03 4.26
CA SER A 114 -11.43 -13.24 4.14
C SER A 114 -12.08 -12.26 3.15
N PHE A 115 -13.29 -12.61 2.71
CA PHE A 115 -14.16 -11.71 1.96
C PHE A 115 -15.17 -11.10 2.93
N PHE A 116 -15.12 -9.79 3.10
CA PHE A 116 -15.99 -9.05 4.01
C PHE A 116 -17.24 -8.54 3.30
N ASP A 117 -18.37 -8.54 4.02
CA ASP A 117 -19.64 -8.01 3.53
C ASP A 117 -19.92 -6.68 4.24
N HIS A 118 -19.24 -5.62 3.77
CA HIS A 118 -19.43 -4.29 4.33
C HIS A 118 -20.85 -3.77 4.07
N PRO A 119 -21.56 -3.25 5.08
CA PRO A 119 -22.87 -2.64 4.90
C PRO A 119 -22.93 -1.58 3.80
N ASN A 120 -21.94 -0.69 3.74
CA ASN A 120 -21.79 0.29 2.66
C ASN A 120 -20.29 0.56 2.40
N PRO A 121 -19.66 -0.15 1.43
CA PRO A 121 -18.24 0.02 1.14
C PRO A 121 -17.90 1.39 0.52
N ASP A 122 -18.90 2.19 0.16
CA ASP A 122 -18.73 3.46 -0.55
C ASP A 122 -18.89 4.72 0.31
N SER A 123 -19.44 4.63 1.53
CA SER A 123 -19.72 5.81 2.37
C SER A 123 -18.47 6.57 2.79
N GLY A 124 -17.34 5.87 2.95
CA GLY A 124 -16.12 6.42 3.53
C GLY A 124 -16.13 6.52 5.05
N ASP A 125 -17.26 6.22 5.72
CA ASP A 125 -17.30 6.04 7.18
C ASP A 125 -16.97 4.58 7.50
N VAL A 126 -15.98 4.39 8.36
CA VAL A 126 -15.58 3.06 8.84
C VAL A 126 -16.69 2.34 9.60
N ARG A 127 -17.68 3.06 10.16
CA ARG A 127 -18.86 2.47 10.83
C ARG A 127 -19.77 1.70 9.89
N ASP A 128 -19.72 1.99 8.60
CA ASP A 128 -20.49 1.26 7.59
C ASP A 128 -19.72 0.07 6.99
N MET A 129 -18.63 -0.35 7.65
CA MET A 129 -17.83 -1.50 7.25
C MET A 129 -18.04 -2.68 8.20
N ASP A 130 -17.84 -3.91 7.73
CA ASP A 130 -17.74 -5.07 8.62
C ASP A 130 -16.48 -4.97 9.49
N LEU A 131 -16.68 -4.58 10.75
CA LEU A 131 -15.64 -4.46 11.78
C LEU A 131 -15.50 -5.73 12.64
N THR A 132 -16.14 -6.83 12.26
CA THR A 132 -16.23 -8.02 13.10
C THR A 132 -15.12 -9.04 12.82
N ALA A 133 -15.08 -10.09 13.66
CA ALA A 133 -14.22 -11.24 13.47
C ALA A 133 -14.76 -12.24 12.42
N LYS A 134 -15.91 -11.95 11.78
CA LYS A 134 -16.56 -12.88 10.87
C LYS A 134 -15.61 -13.22 9.73
N GLN A 135 -15.38 -14.51 9.57
CA GLN A 135 -14.60 -15.07 8.48
C GLN A 135 -15.58 -15.87 7.64
N GLY A 136 -15.74 -15.48 6.37
CA GLY A 136 -16.45 -16.33 5.41
C GLY A 136 -15.66 -17.62 5.17
N GLY A 137 -16.33 -18.73 4.86
CA GLY A 137 -15.71 -20.04 4.63
C GLY A 137 -14.84 -20.15 3.37
N ASN A 138 -14.44 -19.04 2.75
CA ASN A 138 -13.71 -19.00 1.48
C ASN A 138 -12.49 -18.05 1.51
N ALA A 139 -11.91 -17.82 2.69
CA ALA A 139 -10.69 -17.03 2.83
C ALA A 139 -9.56 -17.60 1.96
N THR A 140 -8.79 -16.74 1.29
CA THR A 140 -7.75 -17.18 0.34
C THR A 140 -6.73 -18.09 0.99
N VAL A 141 -6.21 -17.69 2.15
CA VAL A 141 -5.15 -18.44 2.84
C VAL A 141 -5.66 -19.77 3.41
N ALA A 142 -6.97 -19.90 3.67
CA ALA A 142 -7.56 -21.16 4.11
C ALA A 142 -7.53 -22.25 3.03
N LYS A 143 -7.28 -21.89 1.76
CA LYS A 143 -7.12 -22.81 0.64
C LYS A 143 -5.69 -23.34 0.51
N TRP A 144 -4.72 -22.75 1.21
CA TRP A 144 -3.32 -23.15 1.14
C TRP A 144 -3.05 -24.39 1.98
N THR A 145 -2.17 -25.25 1.49
CA THR A 145 -1.52 -26.27 2.31
C THR A 145 -0.56 -25.64 3.32
N SER A 146 -0.22 -26.34 4.40
CA SER A 146 0.78 -25.85 5.37
C SER A 146 2.11 -25.53 4.71
N LYS A 147 2.52 -26.32 3.71
CA LYS A 147 3.76 -26.08 2.96
C LYS A 147 3.71 -24.81 2.12
N GLU A 148 2.56 -24.50 1.51
CA GLU A 148 2.36 -23.23 0.81
C GLU A 148 2.37 -22.06 1.79
N PHE A 149 1.71 -22.21 2.94
CA PHE A 149 1.74 -21.19 3.99
C PHE A 149 3.17 -20.87 4.43
N GLU A 150 3.97 -21.89 4.77
CA GLU A 150 5.39 -21.73 5.15
C GLU A 150 6.26 -21.16 4.02
N ARG A 151 5.87 -21.37 2.76
CA ARG A 151 6.59 -20.82 1.61
C ARG A 151 6.34 -19.31 1.43
N TYR A 152 5.11 -18.86 1.69
CA TYR A 152 4.70 -17.48 1.41
C TYR A 152 4.69 -16.57 2.64
N PHE A 153 4.73 -17.15 3.85
CA PHE A 153 4.72 -16.42 5.10
C PHE A 153 5.92 -16.77 5.98
N SER A 154 6.55 -15.75 6.56
CA SER A 154 7.62 -15.90 7.54
C SER A 154 7.30 -15.07 8.78
N GLU A 155 6.89 -15.74 9.86
CA GLU A 155 6.56 -15.08 11.13
C GLU A 155 7.74 -14.27 11.67
N GLY A 156 8.94 -14.85 11.64
CA GLY A 156 10.14 -14.16 12.11
C GLY A 156 10.46 -12.90 11.31
N ALA A 157 10.18 -12.88 10.01
CA ALA A 157 10.32 -11.66 9.20
C ALA A 157 9.26 -10.63 9.58
N ALA A 158 7.99 -11.04 9.68
CA ALA A 158 6.89 -10.15 10.06
C ALA A 158 7.12 -9.48 11.42
N VAL A 159 7.57 -10.24 12.43
CA VAL A 159 7.88 -9.72 13.77
C VAL A 159 9.00 -8.68 13.74
N ARG A 160 10.04 -8.90 12.92
CA ARG A 160 11.21 -8.00 12.85
C ARG A 160 10.98 -6.77 12.00
N SER A 161 10.12 -6.84 10.99
CA SER A 161 10.02 -5.82 9.94
C SER A 161 8.65 -5.15 9.88
N ASP A 162 7.56 -5.92 9.98
CA ASP A 162 6.21 -5.43 9.71
C ASP A 162 5.47 -5.02 10.98
N PHE A 163 5.48 -5.84 12.03
CA PHE A 163 4.75 -5.58 13.27
C PHE A 163 5.13 -4.28 13.98
N PRO A 164 6.41 -3.83 14.00
CA PRO A 164 6.76 -2.52 14.53
C PRO A 164 6.06 -1.35 13.81
N MET A 165 5.55 -1.56 12.59
CA MET A 165 4.79 -0.53 11.86
C MET A 165 3.41 -0.26 12.44
N TYR A 166 2.85 -1.15 13.25
CA TYR A 166 1.49 -1.05 13.80
C TYR A 166 1.43 -0.23 15.09
N THR A 167 2.56 0.01 15.75
CA THR A 167 2.60 0.60 17.09
C THR A 167 2.93 2.09 17.05
N GLU A 168 2.44 2.86 18.01
CA GLU A 168 3.07 4.15 18.33
C GLU A 168 4.49 3.89 18.89
N PRO A 169 5.54 4.65 18.52
CA PRO A 169 5.55 5.92 17.77
C PRO A 169 5.62 5.79 16.23
N MET A 170 5.70 4.57 15.67
CA MET A 170 5.87 4.38 14.23
C MET A 170 4.70 4.93 13.42
N GLN A 171 3.47 4.88 13.95
CA GLN A 171 2.31 5.51 13.32
C GLN A 171 2.48 7.03 13.12
N THR A 172 3.14 7.72 14.06
CA THR A 172 3.53 9.13 13.90
C THR A 172 4.53 9.30 12.76
N THR A 173 5.58 8.46 12.70
CA THR A 173 6.55 8.49 11.58
C THR A 173 5.90 8.18 10.23
N LEU A 174 4.93 7.26 10.17
CA LEU A 174 4.20 6.93 8.94
C LEU A 174 3.26 8.06 8.50
N ARG A 175 2.73 8.84 9.45
CA ARG A 175 2.00 10.07 9.15
C ARG A 175 2.90 11.11 8.48
N GLU A 176 4.09 11.34 9.02
CA GLU A 176 5.09 12.27 8.44
C GLU A 176 5.52 11.81 7.05
N LEU A 177 5.82 10.52 6.90
CA LEU A 177 6.15 9.90 5.62
C LEU A 177 5.02 10.09 4.60
N THR A 178 3.76 10.02 5.01
CA THR A 178 2.62 10.30 4.13
C THR A 178 2.58 11.76 3.70
N GLU A 179 2.77 12.71 4.62
CA GLU A 179 2.83 14.13 4.25
C GLU A 179 3.97 14.41 3.28
N GLN A 180 5.15 13.85 3.51
CA GLN A 180 6.31 13.99 2.63
C GLN A 180 6.04 13.44 1.23
N VAL A 181 5.58 12.19 1.13
CA VAL A 181 5.40 11.53 -0.15
C VAL A 181 4.29 12.17 -0.98
N PHE A 182 3.17 12.55 -0.36
CA PHE A 182 1.98 12.99 -1.08
C PHE A 182 1.81 14.52 -1.17
N TYR A 183 2.32 15.29 -0.21
CA TYR A 183 1.90 16.69 -0.02
C TYR A 183 3.05 17.70 0.17
N ASP A 184 4.30 17.27 0.41
CA ASP A 184 5.44 18.19 0.49
C ASP A 184 5.82 18.70 -0.90
N GLU A 185 5.51 19.98 -1.17
CA GLU A 185 5.76 20.57 -2.48
C GLU A 185 7.25 20.62 -2.86
N SER A 186 8.14 20.84 -1.89
CA SER A 186 9.57 20.94 -2.14
C SER A 186 10.09 19.57 -2.55
N LEU A 187 9.70 18.54 -1.82
CA LEU A 187 10.08 17.17 -2.10
C LEU A 187 9.49 16.68 -3.42
N ILE A 188 8.21 16.96 -3.68
CA ILE A 188 7.57 16.60 -4.96
C ILE A 188 8.27 17.27 -6.14
N LYS A 189 8.77 18.50 -6.00
CA LYS A 189 9.47 19.20 -7.09
C LYS A 189 10.91 18.72 -7.31
N SER A 190 11.57 18.21 -6.26
CA SER A 190 13.01 17.93 -6.29
C SER A 190 13.39 16.45 -6.25
N HIS A 191 12.50 15.57 -5.76
CA HIS A 191 12.76 14.15 -5.53
C HIS A 191 11.72 13.29 -6.26
N PHE A 192 12.16 12.69 -7.38
CA PHE A 192 11.31 12.00 -8.35
C PHE A 192 10.11 12.84 -8.81
N PRO A 193 10.32 13.98 -9.51
CA PRO A 193 9.27 14.94 -9.84
C PRO A 193 8.20 14.42 -10.80
N HIS A 194 8.49 13.33 -11.50
CA HIS A 194 7.56 12.69 -12.43
C HIS A 194 6.78 11.53 -11.82
N LEU A 195 7.02 11.18 -10.56
CA LEU A 195 6.38 10.05 -9.91
C LEU A 195 4.86 10.24 -9.83
N LYS A 196 4.14 9.22 -10.25
CA LYS A 196 2.69 9.09 -10.03
C LYS A 196 2.41 8.00 -9.02
N VAL A 197 1.28 8.12 -8.31
CA VAL A 197 0.81 7.12 -7.36
C VAL A 197 -0.44 6.45 -7.89
N THR A 198 -0.44 5.12 -7.90
CA THR A 198 -1.61 4.30 -8.20
C THR A 198 -1.98 3.49 -6.97
N VAL A 199 -3.23 3.62 -6.52
CA VAL A 199 -3.81 2.81 -5.45
C VAL A 199 -4.78 1.81 -6.07
N VAL A 200 -4.72 0.54 -5.69
CA VAL A 200 -5.68 -0.49 -6.11
C VAL A 200 -6.20 -1.17 -4.85
N TYR A 201 -7.51 -1.24 -4.65
CA TYR A 201 -8.10 -1.86 -3.44
C TYR A 201 -9.41 -2.58 -3.76
N GLY A 202 -9.75 -3.59 -2.96
CA GLY A 202 -10.97 -4.39 -3.13
C GLY A 202 -12.16 -3.88 -2.32
N THR A 203 -13.40 -4.14 -2.77
CA THR A 203 -14.61 -3.80 -2.00
C THR A 203 -15.01 -4.85 -0.97
N ARG A 204 -14.33 -6.00 -0.92
CA ARG A 204 -14.53 -7.06 0.09
C ARG A 204 -13.23 -7.35 0.85
N THR A 205 -12.30 -6.41 0.87
CA THR A 205 -11.06 -6.46 1.64
C THR A 205 -11.32 -6.20 3.13
N THR A 206 -10.28 -6.20 3.96
CA THR A 206 -10.41 -5.82 5.37
C THR A 206 -10.91 -4.39 5.52
N TRP A 207 -11.65 -4.11 6.60
CA TRP A 207 -12.03 -2.74 6.95
C TRP A 207 -10.80 -1.82 7.06
N ARG A 208 -9.63 -2.36 7.44
CA ARG A 208 -8.39 -1.59 7.55
C ARG A 208 -7.96 -0.99 6.21
N SER A 209 -7.98 -1.81 5.15
CA SER A 209 -7.55 -1.41 3.81
C SER A 209 -8.61 -0.62 3.06
N LEU A 210 -9.89 -1.01 3.21
CA LEU A 210 -10.99 -0.27 2.60
C LEU A 210 -11.06 1.15 3.16
N TRP A 211 -11.06 1.30 4.49
CA TRP A 211 -11.07 2.62 5.11
C TRP A 211 -9.79 3.41 4.81
N GLY A 212 -8.61 2.77 4.86
CA GLY A 212 -7.36 3.44 4.52
C GLY A 212 -7.35 4.06 3.12
N SER A 213 -7.89 3.34 2.13
CA SER A 213 -7.98 3.83 0.76
C SER A 213 -8.99 4.98 0.61
N LYS A 214 -10.14 4.90 1.30
CA LYS A 214 -11.17 5.94 1.29
C LYS A 214 -10.72 7.20 2.02
N GLU A 215 -10.03 7.05 3.15
CA GLU A 215 -9.51 8.15 3.95
C GLU A 215 -8.35 8.86 3.23
N LEU A 216 -7.48 8.12 2.53
CA LEU A 216 -6.48 8.71 1.65
C LEU A 216 -7.13 9.55 0.55
N GLN A 217 -8.16 9.02 -0.11
CA GLN A 217 -8.90 9.74 -1.13
C GLN A 217 -9.54 11.03 -0.56
N ARG A 218 -10.25 10.92 0.56
CA ARG A 218 -10.88 12.06 1.23
C ARG A 218 -9.85 13.14 1.58
N SER A 219 -8.73 12.74 2.20
CA SER A 219 -7.65 13.66 2.57
C SER A 219 -7.01 14.33 1.35
N TYR A 220 -6.82 13.57 0.27
CA TYR A 220 -6.27 14.08 -0.99
C TYR A 220 -7.19 15.11 -1.64
N ASP A 221 -8.48 14.79 -1.78
CA ASP A 221 -9.48 15.66 -2.38
C ASP A 221 -9.67 16.95 -1.56
N GLU A 222 -9.65 16.87 -0.23
CA GLU A 222 -9.72 18.04 0.67
C GLU A 222 -8.51 18.97 0.50
N ARG A 223 -7.30 18.42 0.30
CA ARG A 223 -6.09 19.22 0.03
C ARG A 223 -6.18 19.91 -1.33
N LEU A 224 -6.62 19.19 -2.37
CA LEU A 224 -6.81 19.76 -3.70
C LEU A 224 -7.89 20.85 -3.71
N SER A 225 -9.00 20.68 -2.99
CA SER A 225 -10.06 21.69 -2.92
C SER A 225 -9.60 22.98 -2.25
N LYS A 226 -8.54 22.92 -1.43
CA LYS A 226 -7.88 24.08 -0.81
C LYS A 226 -6.76 24.67 -1.68
N GLY A 227 -6.58 24.17 -2.90
CA GLY A 227 -5.56 24.64 -3.84
C GLY A 227 -4.14 24.17 -3.54
N MET A 228 -3.97 23.23 -2.60
CA MET A 228 -2.65 22.69 -2.25
C MET A 228 -2.14 21.77 -3.36
N LYS A 229 -0.82 21.76 -3.59
CA LYS A 229 -0.21 20.78 -4.51
C LYS A 229 -0.11 19.43 -3.83
N ALA A 230 -0.29 18.38 -4.61
CA ALA A 230 -0.13 17.00 -4.19
C ALA A 230 0.46 16.17 -5.33
N ARG A 231 1.13 15.07 -4.99
CA ARG A 231 1.65 14.12 -5.99
C ARG A 231 0.48 13.53 -6.78
N PRO A 232 0.54 13.37 -8.11
CA PRO A 232 -0.58 12.83 -8.88
C PRO A 232 -0.99 11.45 -8.37
N LEU A 233 -2.26 11.33 -7.96
CA LEU A 233 -2.82 10.10 -7.40
C LEU A 233 -3.98 9.59 -8.26
N ARG A 234 -4.02 8.27 -8.43
CA ARG A 234 -5.15 7.54 -9.02
C ARG A 234 -5.52 6.38 -8.13
N SER A 235 -6.79 6.04 -8.12
CA SER A 235 -7.30 4.93 -7.32
C SER A 235 -8.24 4.06 -8.14
N TYR A 236 -8.10 2.75 -8.02
CA TYR A 236 -8.94 1.73 -8.65
C TYR A 236 -9.59 0.87 -7.57
N LYS A 237 -10.91 0.97 -7.48
CA LYS A 237 -11.74 0.14 -6.62
C LYS A 237 -12.17 -1.11 -7.39
N ILE A 238 -11.93 -2.30 -6.84
CA ILE A 238 -12.23 -3.58 -7.50
C ILE A 238 -13.39 -4.25 -6.79
N SER A 239 -14.55 -4.26 -7.46
CA SER A 239 -15.76 -4.87 -6.92
C SER A 239 -15.57 -6.37 -6.65
N GLY A 240 -15.95 -6.81 -5.45
CA GLY A 240 -15.90 -8.21 -5.03
C GLY A 240 -14.52 -8.72 -4.60
N ALA A 241 -13.43 -8.00 -4.87
CA ALA A 241 -12.09 -8.42 -4.52
C ALA A 241 -11.82 -8.31 -3.01
N ASN A 242 -11.10 -9.30 -2.47
CA ASN A 242 -10.56 -9.26 -1.11
C ASN A 242 -9.14 -8.68 -1.09
N HIS A 243 -8.49 -8.80 0.07
CA HIS A 243 -7.12 -8.35 0.32
C HIS A 243 -6.04 -9.03 -0.55
N PHE A 244 -6.32 -10.23 -1.07
CA PHE A 244 -5.39 -11.06 -1.84
C PHE A 244 -5.75 -11.07 -3.33
N LEU A 245 -6.13 -9.92 -3.91
CA LEU A 245 -6.44 -9.81 -5.34
C LEU A 245 -5.31 -10.36 -6.23
N HIS A 246 -4.04 -10.22 -5.81
CA HIS A 246 -2.89 -10.79 -6.52
C HIS A 246 -2.92 -12.33 -6.62
N TRP A 247 -3.67 -13.00 -5.75
CA TRP A 247 -3.88 -14.44 -5.75
C TRP A 247 -5.21 -14.83 -6.41
N GLU A 248 -6.28 -14.11 -6.08
CA GLU A 248 -7.64 -14.43 -6.57
C GLU A 248 -7.84 -14.05 -8.04
N ASP A 249 -7.29 -12.92 -8.49
CA ASP A 249 -7.31 -12.49 -9.90
C ASP A 249 -6.05 -11.66 -10.24
N PRO A 250 -4.88 -12.32 -10.40
CA PRO A 250 -3.62 -11.64 -10.72
C PRO A 250 -3.69 -10.87 -12.04
N LYS A 251 -4.49 -11.36 -13.00
CA LYS A 251 -4.63 -10.71 -14.31
C LYS A 251 -5.30 -9.36 -14.15
N LEU A 252 -6.44 -9.30 -13.44
CA LEU A 252 -7.14 -8.06 -13.18
C LEU A 252 -6.28 -7.06 -12.38
N LEU A 253 -5.53 -7.53 -11.38
CA LEU A 253 -4.59 -6.66 -10.66
C LEU A 253 -3.57 -6.04 -11.62
N LEU A 254 -2.90 -6.85 -12.44
CA LEU A 254 -1.88 -6.38 -13.36
C LEU A 254 -2.45 -5.46 -14.44
N GLU A 255 -3.67 -5.69 -14.89
CA GLU A 255 -4.39 -4.78 -15.79
C GLU A 255 -4.57 -3.40 -15.16
N LYS A 256 -5.04 -3.33 -13.91
CA LYS A 256 -5.27 -2.05 -13.22
C LYS A 256 -3.98 -1.34 -12.83
N VAL A 257 -2.95 -2.09 -12.46
CA VAL A 257 -1.60 -1.55 -12.28
C VAL A 257 -1.06 -0.98 -13.59
N ALA A 258 -1.21 -1.70 -14.72
CA ALA A 258 -0.79 -1.22 -16.03
C ALA A 258 -1.59 0.02 -16.49
N GLU A 259 -2.90 0.08 -16.24
CA GLU A 259 -3.74 1.26 -16.49
C GLU A 259 -3.25 2.48 -15.71
N GLY A 260 -2.87 2.31 -14.43
CA GLY A 260 -2.25 3.36 -13.61
C GLY A 260 -0.93 3.85 -14.18
N ILE A 261 0.00 2.93 -14.43
CA ILE A 261 1.36 3.20 -14.92
C ILE A 261 1.36 3.88 -16.29
N ARG A 262 0.50 3.41 -17.22
CA ARG A 262 0.43 3.91 -18.61
C ARG A 262 -0.49 5.12 -18.79
N GLY A 263 -1.34 5.38 -17.79
CA GLY A 263 -2.29 6.47 -17.84
C GLY A 263 -1.62 7.85 -17.93
N PRO A 264 -2.29 8.86 -18.54
CA PRO A 264 -1.76 10.21 -18.67
C PRO A 264 -1.51 10.87 -17.30
N ASN A 265 -0.79 11.98 -17.22
CA ASN A 265 -0.68 12.75 -15.99
C ASN A 265 -2.02 13.49 -15.77
N GLY A 266 -2.80 13.11 -14.75
CA GLY A 266 -4.10 13.75 -14.47
C GLY A 266 -4.95 12.98 -13.46
N THR A 267 -5.65 13.73 -12.61
CA THR A 267 -6.63 13.27 -11.62
C THR A 267 -7.92 12.88 -12.30
N HIS A 268 -8.07 11.61 -12.66
CA HIS A 268 -9.37 11.06 -13.03
C HIS A 268 -9.59 9.80 -12.21
N PHE A 269 -10.27 9.97 -11.09
CA PHE A 269 -11.00 8.89 -10.45
C PHE A 269 -12.09 8.44 -11.43
N ARG A 270 -11.87 7.32 -12.12
CA ARG A 270 -12.98 6.60 -12.76
C ARG A 270 -13.51 5.60 -11.75
N GLY A 271 -14.54 6.01 -11.02
CA GLY A 271 -15.44 5.03 -10.41
C GLY A 271 -16.12 4.28 -11.55
N THR A 272 -15.86 2.98 -11.64
CA THR A 272 -16.81 2.02 -12.21
C THR A 272 -17.32 1.20 -11.06
#